data_AF-A0A7W6F6S9-F1
#
_entry.id   AF-A0A7W6F6S9-F1
#
_cell.length_a   1.000
_cell.length_b   1.000
_cell.length_c   1.000
_cell.angle_alpha   90.00
_cell.angle_beta   90.00
_cell.angle_gamma   90.00
#
_symmetry.space_group_name_H-M   'P 1'
#
loop_
_entity.id
_entity.type
_entity.pdbx_description
1 polymer ?
#
loop_
_entity_poly.entity_id
_entity_poly.type
_entity_poly.pdbx_seq_one_letter_code
_entity_poly.pdbx_strand_id
1 'polypeptide(L)'
;MAFKLTSAALLAAIVTVGAAAPLAAAPSMTKIDIAAFDPDKDGTIDAKEVETAAAAAFAKLEKDKDGTLDVKELEGRLTAADLKKADPDGDGTLDQKEYVALALGLFKAADPDNDGTIDAKELMSPAGSALVQVIR
;
A
#
# COMPACT_ATOMS: atom_id res chain seq x y z
N MET A 1 -33.43 58.94 -37.73
CA MET A 1 -33.91 59.26 -36.37
C MET A 1 -35.00 58.23 -36.06
N ALA A 2 -35.01 57.41 -35.03
CA ALA A 2 -34.42 57.48 -33.70
C ALA A 2 -34.07 56.07 -33.16
N PHE A 3 -33.05 56.01 -32.31
CA PHE A 3 -32.74 54.87 -31.44
C PHE A 3 -33.84 54.70 -30.37
N LYS A 4 -34.10 53.45 -29.95
CA LYS A 4 -34.07 53.07 -28.53
C LYS A 4 -34.16 51.55 -28.33
N LEU A 5 -33.09 51.02 -27.74
CA LEU A 5 -32.97 49.69 -27.15
C LEU A 5 -33.92 49.54 -25.96
N THR A 6 -34.50 48.35 -25.79
CA THR A 6 -34.94 47.85 -24.49
C THR A 6 -34.49 46.39 -24.37
N SER A 7 -33.69 46.13 -23.33
CA SER A 7 -33.69 44.99 -22.38
C SER A 7 -34.00 43.58 -22.93
N ALA A 8 -33.30 42.49 -22.61
CA ALA A 8 -32.35 42.14 -21.56
C ALA A 8 -31.59 40.88 -22.09
N ALA A 9 -30.27 40.75 -21.84
CA ALA A 9 -29.71 39.84 -20.83
C ALA A 9 -30.34 38.42 -20.86
N LEU A 10 -29.64 37.29 -20.93
CA LEU A 10 -28.24 36.97 -20.68
C LEU A 10 -28.07 35.47 -21.04
N LEU A 11 -26.92 35.11 -21.61
CA LEU A 11 -26.22 33.81 -21.52
C LEU A 11 -27.02 32.49 -21.55
N ALA A 12 -26.78 31.68 -22.58
CA ALA A 12 -26.46 30.28 -22.37
C ALA A 12 -25.58 29.78 -23.52
N ALA A 13 -24.29 29.67 -23.23
CA ALA A 13 -23.28 29.12 -24.12
C ALA A 13 -23.23 27.58 -23.99
N ILE A 14 -22.72 26.96 -25.05
CA ILE A 14 -22.01 25.67 -25.15
C ILE A 14 -22.78 24.32 -24.96
N VAL A 15 -23.19 23.75 -26.08
CA VAL A 15 -22.64 22.52 -26.72
C VAL A 15 -22.12 21.37 -25.81
N THR A 16 -22.96 20.33 -25.73
CA THR A 16 -22.75 18.88 -25.90
C THR A 16 -21.77 18.02 -25.07
N VAL A 17 -22.29 16.82 -24.77
CA VAL A 17 -21.67 15.50 -24.46
C VAL A 17 -21.06 15.30 -23.07
N GLY A 18 -21.69 14.41 -22.31
CA GLY A 18 -21.09 13.72 -21.18
C GLY A 18 -21.86 12.44 -20.87
N ALA A 19 -21.47 11.33 -21.49
CA ALA A 19 -21.93 10.01 -21.11
C ALA A 19 -21.37 9.69 -19.72
N ALA A 20 -22.21 9.79 -18.68
CA ALA A 20 -21.87 9.29 -17.36
C ALA A 20 -22.03 7.77 -17.35
N ALA A 21 -20.95 7.05 -17.70
CA ALA A 21 -20.84 5.66 -17.32
C ALA A 21 -20.84 5.58 -15.78
N PRO A 22 -21.58 4.64 -15.16
CA PRO A 22 -21.47 4.43 -13.72
C PRO A 22 -20.04 3.98 -13.43
N LEU A 23 -19.31 4.82 -12.69
CA LEU A 23 -18.02 4.52 -12.13
C LEU A 23 -18.15 3.20 -11.37
N ALA A 24 -17.48 2.17 -11.88
CA ALA A 24 -17.39 0.87 -11.24
C ALA A 24 -17.01 1.08 -9.77
N ALA A 25 -17.83 0.55 -8.87
CA ALA A 25 -17.53 0.50 -7.45
C ALA A 25 -16.16 -0.17 -7.31
N ALA A 26 -15.16 0.61 -6.89
CA ALA A 26 -13.89 0.05 -6.45
C ALA A 26 -14.20 -0.94 -5.32
N PRO A 27 -13.62 -2.16 -5.35
CA PRO A 27 -13.76 -3.08 -4.24
C PRO A 27 -13.31 -2.34 -2.98
N SER A 28 -14.17 -2.33 -1.96
CA SER A 28 -13.80 -1.87 -0.63
C SER A 28 -12.67 -2.76 -0.14
N MET A 29 -11.44 -2.33 -0.41
CA MET A 29 -10.24 -2.88 0.20
C MET A 29 -10.53 -2.88 1.70
N THR A 30 -10.54 -4.07 2.28
CA THR A 30 -10.56 -4.29 3.73
C THR A 30 -9.73 -3.20 4.38
N LYS A 31 -10.32 -2.42 5.29
CA LYS A 31 -9.58 -1.45 6.11
C LYS A 31 -8.32 -2.15 6.58
N ILE A 32 -7.19 -1.73 6.05
CA ILE A 32 -5.93 -2.25 6.54
C ILE A 32 -5.74 -1.54 7.87
N ASP A 33 -5.77 -2.32 8.95
CA ASP A 33 -5.71 -1.79 10.30
C ASP A 33 -4.28 -1.34 10.61
N ILE A 34 -3.96 -0.09 10.26
CA ILE A 34 -2.68 0.57 10.60
C ILE A 34 -2.36 0.45 12.07
N ALA A 35 -3.37 0.55 12.94
CA ALA A 35 -3.23 0.44 14.38
C ALA A 35 -2.64 -0.91 14.86
N ALA A 36 -2.59 -1.94 14.01
CA ALA A 36 -1.90 -3.19 14.34
C ALA A 36 -0.37 -3.09 14.18
N PHE A 37 0.12 -2.10 13.43
CA PHE A 37 1.52 -1.88 13.05
C PHE A 37 2.07 -0.52 13.49
N ASP A 38 1.19 0.35 14.00
CA ASP A 38 1.45 1.67 14.57
C ASP A 38 1.35 1.59 16.12
N PRO A 39 2.42 1.15 16.82
CA PRO A 39 2.45 1.03 18.27
C PRO A 39 2.42 2.38 19.01
N ASP A 40 2.96 3.45 18.43
CA ASP A 40 3.01 4.77 19.06
C ASP A 40 1.75 5.63 18.83
N LYS A 41 0.90 5.17 17.90
CA LYS A 41 -0.42 5.72 17.55
C LYS A 41 -0.31 7.14 16.99
N ASP A 42 0.77 7.44 16.30
CA ASP A 42 0.94 8.72 15.62
C ASP A 42 0.14 8.80 14.31
N GLY A 43 -0.40 7.66 13.85
CA GLY A 43 -1.23 7.55 12.66
C GLY A 43 -0.45 7.19 11.40
N THR A 44 0.84 6.94 11.52
CA THR A 44 1.74 6.52 10.45
C THR A 44 2.52 5.27 10.83
N ILE A 45 3.30 4.72 9.90
CA ILE A 45 4.25 3.64 10.20
C ILE A 45 5.62 4.10 9.73
N ASP A 46 6.59 4.18 10.63
CA ASP A 46 7.97 4.55 10.29
C ASP A 46 8.85 3.34 9.93
N ALA A 47 10.04 3.58 9.37
CA ALA A 47 10.96 2.51 8.98
C ALA A 47 11.38 1.59 10.15
N LYS A 48 11.52 2.13 11.36
CA LYS A 48 11.92 1.39 12.56
C LYS A 48 10.78 0.52 13.09
N GLU A 49 9.54 0.99 12.96
CA GLU A 49 8.34 0.20 13.21
C GLU A 49 8.21 -0.94 12.19
N VAL A 50 8.48 -0.66 10.91
CA VAL A 50 8.56 -1.70 9.87
C VAL A 50 9.62 -2.74 10.21
N GLU A 51 10.84 -2.36 10.59
CA GLU A 51 11.89 -3.31 10.99
C GLU A 51 11.46 -4.18 12.17
N THR A 52 10.85 -3.56 13.19
CA THR A 52 10.39 -4.25 14.40
C THR A 52 9.25 -5.22 14.07
N ALA A 53 8.28 -4.77 13.27
CA ALA A 53 7.13 -5.57 12.85
C ALA A 53 7.56 -6.70 11.91
N ALA A 54 8.48 -6.46 10.98
CA ALA A 54 9.05 -7.49 10.10
C ALA A 54 9.80 -8.56 10.90
N ALA A 55 10.64 -8.17 11.86
CA ALA A 55 11.33 -9.13 12.72
C ALA A 55 10.36 -9.95 13.58
N ALA A 56 9.30 -9.32 14.09
CA ALA A 56 8.25 -10.01 14.85
C ALA A 56 7.41 -10.95 13.98
N ALA A 57 7.08 -10.54 12.74
CA ALA A 57 6.37 -11.37 11.78
C ALA A 57 7.22 -12.58 11.35
N PHE A 58 8.51 -12.36 11.08
CA PHE A 58 9.47 -13.41 10.82
C PHE A 58 9.47 -14.47 11.92
N ALA A 59 9.66 -14.05 13.17
CA ALA A 59 9.69 -14.98 14.32
C ALA A 59 8.36 -15.70 14.59
N LYS A 60 7.22 -15.19 14.07
CA LYS A 60 5.91 -15.87 14.14
C LYS A 60 5.72 -16.88 13.01
N LEU A 61 6.31 -16.60 11.85
CA LEU A 61 6.19 -17.42 10.66
C LEU A 61 7.14 -18.60 10.70
N GLU A 62 8.36 -18.34 11.17
CA GLU A 62 9.43 -19.30 11.35
C GLU A 62 9.06 -20.27 12.47
N LYS A 63 8.67 -21.48 12.08
CA LYS A 63 8.19 -22.51 13.01
C LYS A 63 9.23 -23.57 13.28
N ASP A 64 10.10 -23.84 12.31
CA ASP A 64 11.07 -24.93 12.37
C ASP A 64 12.44 -24.51 12.91
N LYS A 65 12.65 -23.22 13.19
CA LYS A 65 13.87 -22.69 13.83
C LYS A 65 15.12 -22.85 12.99
N ASP A 66 14.98 -22.86 11.66
CA ASP A 66 16.08 -22.98 10.72
C ASP A 66 16.75 -21.64 10.35
N GLY A 67 16.14 -20.51 10.70
CA GLY A 67 16.63 -19.16 10.44
C GLY A 67 16.19 -18.56 9.12
N THR A 68 15.27 -19.20 8.39
CA THR A 68 14.72 -18.75 7.10
C THR A 68 13.19 -18.87 7.07
N LEU A 69 12.55 -18.24 6.09
CA LEU A 69 11.14 -18.45 5.77
C LEU A 69 11.00 -19.13 4.44
N ASP A 70 10.54 -20.37 4.45
CA ASP A 70 10.27 -21.11 3.23
C ASP A 70 8.86 -20.81 2.67
N VAL A 71 8.60 -21.31 1.46
CA VAL A 71 7.28 -21.16 0.80
C VAL A 71 6.14 -21.72 1.67
N LYS A 72 6.38 -22.78 2.46
CA LYS A 72 5.37 -23.42 3.31
C LYS A 72 5.07 -22.60 4.55
N GLU A 73 6.07 -21.93 5.11
CA GLU A 73 5.88 -21.01 6.24
C GLU A 73 5.18 -19.72 5.81
N LEU A 74 5.41 -19.31 4.57
CA LEU A 74 4.73 -18.20 3.92
C LEU A 74 3.41 -18.61 3.23
N GLU A 75 2.99 -19.87 3.30
CA GLU A 75 1.74 -20.35 2.71
C GLU A 75 0.55 -19.54 3.24
N GLY A 76 -0.23 -18.97 2.31
CA GLY A 76 -1.39 -18.13 2.63
C GLY A 76 -1.07 -16.65 2.90
N ARG A 77 0.21 -16.25 2.84
CA ARG A 77 0.65 -14.85 2.89
C ARG A 77 1.34 -14.39 1.62
N LEU A 78 2.25 -15.19 1.09
CA LEU A 78 2.94 -14.92 -0.16
C LEU A 78 2.85 -16.15 -1.07
N THR A 79 2.68 -15.93 -2.36
CA THR A 79 2.82 -17.03 -3.32
C THR A 79 4.31 -17.28 -3.57
N ALA A 80 4.68 -18.48 -4.04
CA ALA A 80 6.07 -18.76 -4.45
C ALA A 80 6.58 -17.76 -5.51
N ALA A 81 5.69 -17.19 -6.33
CA ALA A 81 6.04 -16.17 -7.32
C ALA A 81 6.32 -14.81 -6.67
N ASP A 82 5.63 -14.47 -5.57
CA ASP A 82 5.89 -13.25 -4.82
C ASP A 82 7.12 -13.41 -3.93
N LEU A 83 7.34 -14.60 -3.36
CA LEU A 83 8.58 -14.97 -2.68
C LEU A 83 9.78 -14.80 -3.62
N LYS A 84 9.73 -15.33 -4.85
CA LYS A 84 10.83 -15.15 -5.82
C LYS A 84 11.10 -13.70 -6.25
N LYS A 85 10.11 -12.82 -6.15
CA LYS A 85 10.33 -11.37 -6.39
C LYS A 85 10.92 -10.71 -5.14
N ALA A 86 10.63 -11.27 -3.98
CA ALA A 86 11.05 -10.82 -2.68
C ALA A 86 12.44 -11.34 -2.27
N ASP A 87 12.85 -12.48 -2.83
CA ASP A 87 14.09 -13.23 -2.58
C ASP A 87 15.20 -12.72 -3.53
N PRO A 88 16.13 -11.89 -3.03
CA PRO A 88 17.17 -11.28 -3.85
C PRO A 88 18.34 -12.22 -4.13
N ASP A 89 18.58 -13.23 -3.30
CA ASP A 89 19.70 -14.16 -3.44
C ASP A 89 19.33 -15.43 -4.23
N GLY A 90 18.02 -15.69 -4.36
CA GLY A 90 17.44 -16.74 -5.18
C GLY A 90 17.55 -18.13 -4.59
N ASP A 91 17.75 -18.24 -3.27
CA ASP A 91 17.86 -19.52 -2.57
C ASP A 91 16.50 -20.21 -2.35
N GLY A 92 15.40 -19.49 -2.58
CA GLY A 92 14.03 -19.97 -2.47
C GLY A 92 13.42 -19.82 -1.07
N THR A 93 14.12 -19.16 -0.17
CA THR A 93 13.71 -18.78 1.19
C THR A 93 13.94 -17.29 1.42
N LEU A 94 13.56 -16.79 2.59
CA LEU A 94 13.92 -15.44 3.02
C LEU A 94 14.53 -15.53 4.41
N ASP A 95 15.81 -15.19 4.56
CA ASP A 95 16.40 -15.05 5.88
C ASP A 95 15.87 -13.79 6.61
N GLN A 96 16.16 -13.66 7.91
CA GLN A 96 15.67 -12.52 8.69
C GLN A 96 16.09 -11.16 8.10
N LYS A 97 17.32 -11.04 7.61
CA LYS A 97 17.83 -9.78 7.04
C LYS A 97 17.17 -9.49 5.71
N GLU A 98 16.96 -10.51 4.88
CA GLU A 98 16.27 -10.38 3.60
C GLU A 98 14.81 -10.03 3.78
N TYR A 99 14.15 -10.64 4.75
CA TYR A 99 12.77 -10.33 5.11
C TYR A 99 12.62 -8.88 5.61
N VAL A 100 13.56 -8.40 6.42
CA VAL A 100 13.59 -7.00 6.86
C VAL A 100 13.91 -6.06 5.70
N ALA A 101 14.88 -6.41 4.85
CA ALA A 101 15.24 -5.63 3.66
C ALA A 101 14.07 -5.54 2.67
N LEU A 102 13.31 -6.63 2.51
CA LEU A 102 12.07 -6.66 1.75
C LEU A 102 11.05 -5.66 2.31
N ALA A 103 10.79 -5.73 3.61
CA ALA A 103 9.83 -4.86 4.26
C ALA A 103 10.23 -3.38 4.11
N LEU A 104 11.52 -3.05 4.27
CA LEU A 104 12.05 -1.71 4.01
C LEU A 104 11.95 -1.29 2.53
N GLY A 105 12.13 -2.23 1.60
CA GLY A 105 11.92 -1.99 0.17
C GLY A 105 10.46 -1.67 -0.15
N LEU A 106 9.52 -2.40 0.46
CA LEU A 106 8.09 -2.17 0.33
C LEU A 106 7.67 -0.85 1.00
N PHE A 107 8.25 -0.53 2.15
CA PHE A 107 8.09 0.77 2.82
C PHE A 107 8.49 1.90 1.87
N LYS A 108 9.69 1.86 1.30
CA LYS A 108 10.13 2.88 0.34
C LYS A 108 9.26 2.94 -0.93
N ALA A 109 8.70 1.81 -1.37
CA ALA A 109 7.77 1.78 -2.49
C ALA A 109 6.38 2.32 -2.12
N ALA A 110 6.01 2.24 -0.85
CA ALA A 110 4.76 2.72 -0.29
C ALA A 110 4.82 4.20 0.13
N ASP A 111 6.03 4.76 0.31
CA ASP A 111 6.35 6.17 0.64
C ASP A 111 6.77 6.96 -0.63
N PRO A 112 5.82 7.35 -1.51
CA PRO A 112 6.10 8.12 -2.71
C PRO A 112 6.47 9.58 -2.42
N ASP A 113 6.05 10.16 -1.30
CA ASP A 113 6.35 11.56 -0.96
C ASP A 113 7.67 11.72 -0.19
N ASN A 114 8.29 10.61 0.21
CA ASN A 114 9.58 10.49 0.86
C ASN A 114 9.64 11.27 2.18
N ASP A 115 8.52 11.30 2.91
CA ASP A 115 8.45 11.93 4.22
C ASP A 115 9.03 11.06 5.35
N GLY A 116 9.31 9.79 5.05
CA GLY A 116 9.91 8.84 5.97
C GLY A 116 8.90 8.11 6.86
N THR A 117 7.62 8.18 6.52
CA THR A 117 6.52 7.47 7.17
C THR A 117 5.53 6.93 6.13
N ILE A 118 4.67 5.99 6.53
CA ILE A 118 3.55 5.50 5.71
C ILE A 118 2.25 5.91 6.37
N ASP A 119 1.52 6.82 5.73
CA ASP A 119 0.21 7.23 6.22
C ASP A 119 -0.92 6.28 5.80
N ALA A 120 -2.14 6.56 6.27
CA ALA A 120 -3.33 5.77 5.91
C ALA A 120 -3.64 5.68 4.43
N LYS A 121 -3.26 6.69 3.64
CA LYS A 121 -3.53 6.75 2.21
C LYS A 121 -2.47 5.96 1.44
N GLU A 122 -1.22 6.07 1.84
CA GLU A 122 -0.07 5.34 1.30
C GLU A 122 -0.16 3.85 1.58
N LEU A 123 -0.70 3.50 2.75
CA LEU A 123 -0.94 2.12 3.10
C LEU A 123 -2.05 1.46 2.25
N MET A 124 -2.99 2.26 1.73
CA MET A 124 -3.99 1.80 0.74
C MET A 124 -3.42 1.59 -0.66
N SER A 125 -2.16 1.98 -0.90
CA SER A 125 -1.48 1.71 -2.17
C SER A 125 -1.18 0.21 -2.32
N PRO A 126 -0.91 -0.27 -3.56
CA PRO A 126 -0.47 -1.65 -3.77
C PRO A 126 0.80 -2.00 -2.97
N ALA A 127 1.73 -1.05 -2.85
CA ALA A 127 2.96 -1.25 -2.09
C ALA A 127 2.70 -1.30 -0.58
N GLY A 128 1.84 -0.41 -0.05
CA GLY A 128 1.46 -0.41 1.36
C GLY A 128 0.67 -1.66 1.77
N SER A 129 -0.21 -2.14 0.88
CA SER A 129 -0.91 -3.42 1.08
C SER A 129 0.05 -4.60 1.12
N ALA A 130 1.07 -4.61 0.26
CA ALA A 130 2.12 -5.63 0.26
C ALA A 130 2.99 -5.54 1.53
N LEU A 131 3.35 -4.33 1.96
CA LEU A 131 4.08 -4.11 3.23
C LEU A 131 3.32 -4.75 4.39
N VAL A 132 2.03 -4.46 4.53
CA VAL A 132 1.21 -5.03 5.60
C VAL A 132 1.04 -6.55 5.48
N GLN A 133 0.98 -7.10 4.27
CA GLN A 133 0.96 -8.56 4.09
C GLN A 133 2.22 -9.23 4.63
N VAL A 134 3.37 -8.57 4.51
CA VAL A 134 4.65 -9.02 5.05
C VAL A 134 4.64 -8.88 6.57
N ILE A 135 4.43 -7.69 7.11
CA ILE A 135 4.67 -7.42 8.54
C ILE A 135 3.55 -7.88 9.52
N ARG A 136 2.48 -8.54 9.05
CA ARG A 136 1.30 -8.90 9.87
C ARG A 136 1.39 -10.07 10.84
#